data_AF-A0A0F9SDE7-F1
#
_entry.id   AF-A0A0F9SDE7-F1
#
_cell.length_a   1.000
_cell.length_b   1.000
_cell.length_c   1.000
_cell.angle_alpha   90.00
_cell.angle_beta   90.00
_cell.angle_gamma   90.00
#
_symmetry.space_group_name_H-M   'P 1'
#
loop_
_entity.id
_entity.type
_entity.pdbx_description
1 polymer ?
#
loop_
_entity_poly.entity_id
_entity_poly.type
_entity_poly.pdbx_seq_one_letter_code
_entity_poly.pdbx_strand_id
1 'polypeptide(L)'
;MGILIGVSGSAGVGKDTVANHFVDKFGLLKISFADPLKRICRDVFDFSDKALWGPSEERSKPDSRYKRLGDDDLAREIDKEIFPNIDYGPKFLTPRYALQKIGTEFGRNCYPNIWVEYALRLARTALANPAQYDYNYKYGLVPADRKKNPIQGVVFADCRFKNELDLIKENGGILIRIKRHEAGLSGEAGMHPSEKEQRGIPDSAFDYIIENYGTLKDLESSVLDLYDRF
;
A
#
# COMPACT_ATOMS: atom_id res chain seq x y z
N MET A 1 5.70 0.93 -25.23
CA MET A 1 5.93 1.37 -23.84
C MET A 1 4.70 0.95 -23.06
N GLY A 2 4.83 0.16 -21.99
CA GLY A 2 3.65 -0.30 -21.24
C GLY A 2 3.09 0.80 -20.35
N ILE A 3 1.83 0.67 -19.97
CA ILE A 3 1.12 1.66 -19.16
C ILE A 3 1.55 1.60 -17.68
N LEU A 4 1.63 2.76 -17.01
CA LEU A 4 1.80 2.87 -15.56
C LEU A 4 0.57 3.52 -14.95
N ILE A 5 0.00 2.91 -13.90
CA ILE A 5 -1.18 3.41 -13.21
C ILE A 5 -0.88 3.54 -11.72
N GLY A 6 -1.00 4.73 -11.16
CA GLY A 6 -0.96 4.97 -9.71
C GLY A 6 -2.37 5.08 -9.16
N VAL A 7 -2.74 4.19 -8.23
CA VAL A 7 -4.05 4.21 -7.56
C VAL A 7 -3.88 4.72 -6.13
N SER A 8 -4.68 5.71 -5.75
CA SER A 8 -4.73 6.27 -4.40
C SER A 8 -6.16 6.27 -3.86
N GLY A 9 -6.27 6.16 -2.54
CA GLY A 9 -7.53 6.21 -1.82
C GLY A 9 -7.40 5.64 -0.41
N SER A 10 -8.28 6.08 0.48
CA SER A 10 -8.29 5.64 1.88
C SER A 10 -8.51 4.14 2.02
N ALA A 11 -8.21 3.57 3.19
CA ALA A 11 -8.58 2.18 3.46
C ALA A 11 -10.10 1.95 3.29
N GLY A 12 -10.49 0.84 2.67
CA GLY A 12 -11.90 0.48 2.48
C GLY A 12 -12.62 1.13 1.29
N VAL A 13 -11.98 2.02 0.52
CA VAL A 13 -12.61 2.68 -0.65
C VAL A 13 -12.75 1.80 -1.89
N GLY A 14 -12.14 0.60 -1.92
CA GLY A 14 -12.18 -0.29 -3.09
C GLY A 14 -10.95 -0.22 -4.02
N LYS A 15 -9.85 0.44 -3.60
CA LYS A 15 -8.62 0.53 -4.39
C LYS A 15 -8.02 -0.81 -4.81
N ASP A 16 -8.05 -1.79 -3.90
CA ASP A 16 -7.51 -3.13 -4.17
C ASP A 16 -8.36 -3.86 -5.21
N THR A 17 -9.67 -3.63 -5.20
CA THR A 17 -10.61 -4.13 -6.21
C THR A 17 -10.31 -3.55 -7.58
N VAL A 18 -10.14 -2.23 -7.69
CA VAL A 18 -9.79 -1.57 -8.96
C VAL A 18 -8.44 -2.05 -9.49
N ALA A 19 -7.43 -2.15 -8.62
CA ALA A 19 -6.12 -2.66 -9.02
C ALA A 19 -6.19 -4.11 -9.52
N ASN A 20 -6.98 -4.97 -8.87
CA ASN A 20 -7.20 -6.34 -9.35
C ASN A 20 -7.91 -6.37 -10.70
N HIS A 21 -8.88 -5.47 -10.94
CA HIS A 21 -9.56 -5.39 -12.23
C HIS A 21 -8.58 -5.05 -13.35
N PHE A 22 -7.62 -4.16 -13.11
CA PHE A 22 -6.55 -3.87 -14.07
C PHE A 22 -5.69 -5.09 -14.41
N VAL A 23 -5.38 -5.92 -13.41
CA VAL A 23 -4.64 -7.18 -13.61
C VAL A 23 -5.47 -8.16 -14.43
N ASP A 24 -6.70 -8.42 -14.00
CA ASP A 24 -7.54 -9.50 -14.52
C ASP A 24 -8.07 -9.22 -15.94
N LYS A 25 -8.36 -7.95 -16.26
CA LYS A 25 -8.95 -7.58 -17.56
C LYS A 25 -7.92 -7.11 -18.59
N PHE A 26 -6.86 -6.46 -18.14
CA PHE A 26 -5.93 -5.78 -19.04
C PHE A 26 -4.50 -6.32 -18.98
N GLY A 27 -4.24 -7.34 -18.15
CA GLY A 27 -2.92 -7.99 -18.09
C GLY A 27 -1.83 -7.10 -17.52
N LEU A 28 -2.19 -6.20 -16.59
CA LEU A 28 -1.23 -5.40 -15.84
C LEU A 28 -0.62 -6.23 -14.69
N LEU A 29 0.60 -5.87 -14.27
CA LEU A 29 1.16 -6.35 -13.01
C LEU A 29 0.75 -5.43 -11.87
N LYS A 30 0.35 -6.00 -10.73
CA LYS A 30 0.15 -5.23 -9.51
C LYS A 30 1.39 -5.26 -8.63
N ILE A 31 2.05 -4.11 -8.49
CA ILE A 31 3.24 -3.94 -7.64
C ILE A 31 2.87 -3.04 -6.47
N SER A 32 3.16 -3.47 -5.24
CA SER A 32 2.92 -2.68 -4.03
C SER A 32 4.23 -2.16 -3.44
N PHE A 33 4.22 -0.90 -3.00
CA PHE A 33 5.33 -0.27 -2.28
C PHE A 33 5.62 -0.99 -0.96
N ALA A 34 4.59 -1.57 -0.35
CA ALA A 34 4.70 -2.29 0.91
C ALA A 34 5.19 -3.74 0.80
N ASP A 35 5.26 -4.32 -0.39
CA ASP A 35 5.72 -5.71 -0.54
C ASP A 35 7.17 -5.94 -0.05
N PRO A 36 8.18 -5.11 -0.37
CA PRO A 36 9.51 -5.28 0.22
C PRO A 36 9.49 -5.15 1.74
N LEU A 37 8.69 -4.25 2.30
CA LEU A 37 8.52 -4.09 3.75
C LEU A 37 8.01 -5.40 4.38
N LYS A 38 6.99 -6.01 3.78
CA LYS A 38 6.42 -7.26 4.28
C LYS A 38 7.40 -8.42 4.18
N ARG A 39 8.21 -8.49 3.12
CA ARG A 39 9.28 -9.49 3.01
C ARG A 39 10.34 -9.31 4.10
N ILE A 40 10.79 -8.08 4.34
CA ILE A 40 11.71 -7.78 5.45
C ILE A 40 11.09 -8.21 6.79
N CYS A 41 9.84 -7.83 7.05
CA CYS A 41 9.18 -8.21 8.29
C CYS A 41 8.97 -9.72 8.43
N ARG A 42 8.69 -10.43 7.34
CA ARG A 42 8.61 -11.89 7.32
C ARG A 42 9.95 -12.50 7.73
N ASP A 43 11.04 -12.03 7.14
CA ASP A 43 12.34 -12.69 7.29
C ASP A 43 13.03 -12.29 8.62
N VAL A 44 12.81 -11.07 9.12
CA VAL A 44 13.43 -10.54 10.34
C VAL A 44 12.63 -10.83 11.61
N PHE A 45 11.29 -10.69 11.55
CA PHE A 45 10.41 -10.92 12.70
C PHE A 45 9.66 -12.25 12.64
N ASP A 46 9.94 -13.08 11.64
CA ASP A 46 9.27 -14.37 11.45
C ASP A 46 7.73 -14.22 11.53
N PHE A 47 7.20 -13.13 10.95
CA PHE A 47 5.76 -12.94 10.87
C PHE A 47 5.17 -13.82 9.79
N SER A 48 4.10 -14.54 10.13
CA SER A 48 3.41 -15.39 9.17
C SER A 48 2.87 -14.60 7.97
N ASP A 49 2.69 -15.29 6.84
CA ASP A 49 2.09 -14.69 5.66
C ASP A 49 0.70 -14.11 5.95
N LYS A 50 -0.09 -14.78 6.79
CA LYS A 50 -1.40 -14.31 7.22
C LYS A 50 -1.31 -13.00 8.01
N ALA A 51 -0.31 -12.87 8.88
CA ALA A 51 -0.08 -11.66 9.67
C ALA A 51 0.32 -10.45 8.82
N LEU A 52 0.92 -10.67 7.64
CA LEU A 52 1.42 -9.60 6.76
C LEU A 52 0.46 -9.27 5.60
N TRP A 53 -0.02 -10.29 4.88
CA TRP A 53 -0.87 -10.15 3.69
C TRP A 53 -2.34 -10.48 3.92
N GLY A 54 -2.71 -10.99 5.11
CA GLY A 54 -4.10 -11.28 5.45
C GLY A 54 -4.94 -10.03 5.74
N PRO A 55 -6.11 -10.22 6.40
CA PRO A 55 -6.98 -9.13 6.81
C PRO A 55 -6.31 -8.06 7.68
N SER A 56 -6.94 -6.90 7.77
CA SER A 56 -6.44 -5.73 8.50
C SER A 56 -6.20 -6.02 9.98
N GLU A 57 -7.05 -6.86 10.55
CA GLU A 57 -7.10 -7.28 11.94
C GLU A 57 -5.89 -8.14 12.29
N GLU A 58 -5.49 -9.06 11.39
CA GLU A 58 -4.32 -9.91 11.56
C GLU A 58 -3.03 -9.08 11.67
N ARG A 59 -2.90 -8.03 10.86
CA ARG A 59 -1.76 -7.09 10.93
C ARG A 59 -1.70 -6.30 12.24
N SER A 60 -2.82 -6.17 12.94
CA SER A 60 -2.92 -5.41 14.20
C SER A 60 -2.77 -6.29 15.43
N LYS A 61 -2.66 -7.63 15.28
CA LYS A 61 -2.47 -8.52 16.42
C LYS A 61 -1.07 -8.38 17.02
N PRO A 62 -0.94 -8.27 18.35
CA PRO A 62 0.35 -8.29 19.02
C PRO A 62 1.01 -9.67 18.89
N ASP A 63 2.33 -9.67 18.70
CA ASP A 63 3.17 -10.87 18.72
C ASP A 63 3.95 -10.92 20.04
N SER A 64 3.61 -11.89 20.88
CA SER A 64 4.16 -12.02 22.24
C SER A 64 5.67 -12.30 22.27
N ARG A 65 6.28 -12.72 21.15
CA ARG A 65 7.73 -12.92 21.03
C ARG A 65 8.51 -11.61 21.11
N TYR A 66 7.88 -10.50 20.71
CA TYR A 66 8.55 -9.20 20.56
C TYR A 66 7.94 -8.17 21.51
N LYS A 67 8.41 -8.15 22.76
CA LYS A 67 8.07 -7.09 23.71
C LYS A 67 8.65 -5.77 23.20
N ARG A 68 7.80 -4.77 23.00
CA ARG A 68 8.25 -3.42 22.68
C ARG A 68 8.72 -2.74 23.95
N LEU A 69 9.91 -2.17 23.88
CA LEU A 69 10.42 -1.23 24.86
C LEU A 69 10.25 0.16 24.24
N GLY A 70 9.40 1.03 24.82
CA GLY A 70 9.51 2.48 24.58
C GLY A 70 8.29 3.30 24.18
N ASP A 71 8.56 4.60 24.36
CA ASP A 71 7.97 5.91 24.00
C ASP A 71 6.67 6.37 24.65
N ASP A 72 5.71 5.49 24.91
CA ASP A 72 4.46 5.89 25.58
C ASP A 72 4.62 5.92 27.11
N ASP A 73 5.82 5.66 27.64
CA ASP A 73 6.06 5.61 29.08
C ASP A 73 5.70 6.93 29.74
N LEU A 74 5.90 8.08 29.08
CA LEU A 74 5.48 9.38 29.61
C LEU A 74 3.95 9.52 29.66
N ALA A 75 3.23 9.09 28.62
CA ALA A 75 1.76 9.11 28.61
C ALA A 75 1.19 8.12 29.65
N ARG A 76 1.84 6.96 29.82
CA ARG A 76 1.50 5.96 30.82
C ARG A 76 1.87 6.40 32.24
N GLU A 77 2.91 7.19 32.40
CA GLU A 77 3.26 7.83 33.67
C GLU A 77 2.21 8.86 34.06
N ILE A 78 1.81 9.74 33.12
CA ILE A 78 0.69 10.67 33.32
C ILE A 78 -0.60 9.92 33.64
N ASP A 79 -0.91 8.86 32.89
CA ASP A 79 -2.09 8.05 33.15
C ASP A 79 -2.02 7.33 34.51
N LYS A 80 -0.84 6.92 34.98
CA LYS A 80 -0.67 6.35 36.33
C LYS A 80 -0.83 7.39 37.43
N GLU A 81 -0.49 8.65 37.18
CA GLU A 81 -0.78 9.74 38.12
C GLU A 81 -2.30 9.99 38.23
N ILE A 82 -3.03 9.91 37.12
CA ILE A 82 -4.48 10.13 37.08
C ILE A 82 -5.26 8.87 37.51
N PHE A 83 -4.77 7.69 37.16
CA PHE A 83 -5.38 6.38 37.37
C PHE A 83 -4.37 5.41 38.01
N PRO A 84 -4.12 5.50 39.33
CA PRO A 84 -3.02 4.80 40.00
C PRO A 84 -3.08 3.26 39.98
N ASN A 85 -4.23 2.68 39.60
CA ASN A 85 -4.42 1.23 39.50
C ASN A 85 -4.47 0.72 38.05
N ILE A 86 -4.15 1.56 37.05
CA ILE A 86 -4.19 1.13 35.65
C ILE A 86 -2.98 0.23 35.34
N ASP A 87 -3.26 -1.02 34.97
CA ASP A 87 -2.26 -1.93 34.41
C ASP A 87 -2.46 -2.03 32.90
N TYR A 88 -1.54 -1.41 32.16
CA TYR A 88 -1.53 -1.46 30.70
C TYR A 88 -1.03 -2.79 30.13
N GLY A 89 -0.45 -3.65 30.98
CA GLY A 89 0.23 -4.87 30.56
C GLY A 89 1.43 -4.63 29.62
N PRO A 90 2.14 -5.70 29.22
CA PRO A 90 3.22 -5.60 28.26
C PRO A 90 2.72 -5.18 26.87
N LYS A 91 3.34 -4.15 26.28
CA LYS A 91 3.10 -3.77 24.88
C LYS A 91 3.96 -4.65 23.97
N PHE A 92 3.32 -5.33 23.03
CA PHE A 92 4.00 -6.19 22.07
C PHE A 92 4.01 -5.55 20.68
N LEU A 93 4.96 -5.97 19.86
CA LEU A 93 5.06 -5.55 18.46
C LEU A 93 3.85 -6.07 17.67
N THR A 94 3.30 -5.24 16.80
CA THR A 94 2.33 -5.67 15.79
C THR A 94 2.98 -5.58 14.41
N PRO A 95 2.62 -6.46 13.45
CA PRO A 95 3.10 -6.35 12.07
C PRO A 95 2.85 -4.97 11.47
N ARG A 96 1.69 -4.36 11.73
CA ARG A 96 1.36 -3.00 11.30
C ARG A 96 2.36 -1.97 11.81
N TYR A 97 2.67 -2.01 13.11
CA TYR A 97 3.60 -1.06 13.72
C TYR A 97 5.00 -1.22 13.13
N ALA A 98 5.47 -2.46 12.95
CA ALA A 98 6.76 -2.74 12.31
C ALA A 98 6.83 -2.19 10.87
N LEU A 99 5.80 -2.46 10.06
CA LEU A 99 5.71 -1.97 8.68
C LEU A 99 5.70 -0.43 8.61
N GLN A 100 4.99 0.23 9.54
CA GLN A 100 4.93 1.69 9.65
C GLN A 100 6.31 2.28 9.98
N LYS A 101 6.98 1.74 11.00
CA LYS A 101 8.32 2.19 11.42
C LYS A 101 9.36 1.99 10.32
N ILE A 102 9.41 0.79 9.73
CA ILE A 102 10.36 0.48 8.64
C ILE A 102 10.07 1.34 7.40
N GLY A 103 8.80 1.49 7.04
CA GLY A 103 8.40 2.24 5.86
C GLY A 103 8.69 3.74 5.98
N THR A 104 8.27 4.36 7.07
CA THR A 104 8.34 5.83 7.22
C THR A 104 9.61 6.27 7.95
N GLU A 105 9.80 5.84 9.19
CA GLU A 105 10.87 6.38 10.04
C GLU A 105 12.27 5.87 9.67
N PHE A 106 12.37 4.66 9.13
CA PHE A 106 13.63 4.18 8.57
C PHE A 106 13.75 4.55 7.10
N GLY A 107 12.92 3.94 6.24
CA GLY A 107 13.07 4.04 4.79
C GLY A 107 13.06 5.47 4.25
N ARG A 108 12.02 6.26 4.57
CA ARG A 108 11.89 7.64 4.02
C ARG A 108 12.90 8.61 4.62
N ASN A 109 13.33 8.39 5.87
CA ASN A 109 14.39 9.20 6.47
C ASN A 109 15.76 8.90 5.85
N CYS A 110 16.00 7.67 5.38
CA CYS A 110 17.17 7.37 4.56
C CYS A 110 17.06 7.99 3.16
N TYR A 111 15.90 7.81 2.50
CA TYR A 111 15.65 8.39 1.19
C TYR A 111 14.13 8.53 0.91
N PRO A 112 13.61 9.75 0.73
CA PRO A 112 12.15 9.98 0.63
C PRO A 112 11.43 9.18 -0.45
N ASN A 113 12.09 8.88 -1.57
CA ASN A 113 11.50 8.19 -2.72
C ASN A 113 11.81 6.68 -2.76
N ILE A 114 12.41 6.11 -1.72
CA ILE A 114 12.95 4.73 -1.73
C ILE A 114 11.96 3.67 -2.23
N TRP A 115 10.70 3.75 -1.81
CA TRP A 115 9.68 2.73 -2.12
C TRP A 115 9.11 2.88 -3.52
N VAL A 116 8.82 4.11 -3.96
CA VAL A 116 8.30 4.39 -5.30
C VAL A 116 9.39 4.17 -6.36
N GLU A 117 10.63 4.57 -6.12
CA GLU A 117 11.72 4.27 -7.05
C GLU A 117 12.02 2.78 -7.13
N TYR A 118 11.95 2.06 -6.01
CA TYR A 118 12.03 0.60 -6.03
C TYR A 118 10.96 0.00 -6.95
N ALA A 119 9.70 0.41 -6.78
CA ALA A 119 8.60 -0.09 -7.58
C ALA A 119 8.72 0.31 -9.07
N LEU A 120 9.16 1.53 -9.37
CA LEU A 120 9.42 1.99 -10.74
C LEU A 120 10.57 1.22 -11.39
N ARG A 121 11.63 0.87 -10.66
CA ARG A 121 12.70 0.00 -11.19
C ARG A 121 12.16 -1.36 -11.58
N LEU A 122 11.31 -1.97 -10.74
CA LEU A 122 10.66 -3.25 -11.08
C LEU A 122 9.77 -3.10 -12.31
N ALA A 123 8.95 -2.05 -12.37
CA ALA A 123 8.09 -1.78 -13.51
C ALA A 123 8.88 -1.63 -14.80
N ARG A 124 9.96 -0.83 -14.80
CA ARG A 124 10.84 -0.66 -15.97
C ARG A 124 11.46 -1.99 -16.40
N THR A 125 11.98 -2.78 -15.47
CA THR A 125 12.57 -4.10 -15.79
C THR A 125 11.54 -5.04 -16.42
N ALA A 126 10.34 -5.11 -15.85
CA ALA A 126 9.27 -5.97 -16.34
C ALA A 126 8.80 -5.51 -17.73
N LEU A 127 8.53 -4.21 -17.91
CA LEU A 127 8.03 -3.65 -19.17
C LEU A 127 9.06 -3.65 -20.30
N ALA A 128 10.35 -3.67 -19.97
CA ALA A 128 11.41 -3.88 -20.96
C ALA A 128 11.46 -5.32 -21.48
N ASN A 129 10.95 -6.29 -20.71
CA ASN A 129 10.97 -7.72 -21.04
C ASN A 129 9.61 -8.37 -20.73
N PRO A 130 8.52 -7.94 -21.38
CA PRO A 130 7.17 -8.19 -20.90
C PRO A 130 6.72 -9.66 -20.98
N ALA A 131 7.40 -10.48 -21.77
CA ALA A 131 7.15 -11.93 -21.85
C ALA A 131 8.01 -12.76 -20.88
N GLN A 132 8.97 -12.14 -20.18
CA GLN A 132 9.94 -12.85 -19.33
C GLN A 132 9.62 -12.74 -17.84
N TYR A 133 8.87 -11.73 -17.44
CA TYR A 133 8.61 -11.44 -16.02
C TYR A 133 7.12 -11.48 -15.68
N ASP A 134 6.86 -12.01 -14.49
CA ASP A 134 5.64 -11.86 -13.73
C ASP A 134 6.02 -11.25 -12.36
N TYR A 135 5.04 -10.97 -11.51
CA TYR A 135 5.26 -10.45 -10.18
C TYR A 135 4.56 -11.28 -9.12
N ASN A 136 5.31 -11.66 -8.09
CA ASN A 136 4.81 -12.32 -6.90
C ASN A 136 5.05 -11.45 -5.68
N TYR A 137 4.01 -11.11 -4.93
CA TYR A 137 4.13 -10.24 -3.75
C TYR A 137 5.12 -10.77 -2.68
N LYS A 138 5.35 -12.09 -2.60
CA LYS A 138 6.29 -12.73 -1.67
C LYS A 138 7.74 -12.77 -2.17
N TYR A 139 7.97 -12.62 -3.46
CA TYR A 139 9.27 -12.86 -4.09
C TYR A 139 9.76 -11.73 -5.02
N GLY A 140 8.91 -10.74 -5.31
CA GLY A 140 9.21 -9.69 -6.27
C GLY A 140 8.98 -10.15 -7.72
N LEU A 141 9.84 -9.69 -8.63
CA LEU A 141 9.81 -10.18 -10.02
C LEU A 141 10.23 -11.64 -10.08
N VAL A 142 9.49 -12.43 -10.83
CA VAL A 142 9.75 -13.86 -11.04
C VAL A 142 9.66 -14.17 -12.53
N PRO A 143 10.28 -15.26 -13.02
CA PRO A 143 10.11 -15.68 -14.40
C PRO A 143 8.64 -15.89 -14.75
N ALA A 144 8.20 -15.37 -15.88
CA ALA A 144 6.84 -15.60 -16.39
C ALA A 144 6.67 -17.05 -16.85
N ASP A 145 5.45 -17.56 -16.68
CA ASP A 145 5.02 -18.77 -17.40
C ASP A 145 4.97 -18.44 -18.91
N ARG A 146 5.63 -19.26 -19.73
CA ARG A 146 5.66 -19.12 -21.20
C ARG A 146 4.28 -19.13 -21.85
N LYS A 147 3.25 -19.62 -21.15
CA LYS A 147 1.86 -19.65 -21.61
C LYS A 147 1.08 -18.35 -21.33
N LYS A 148 1.59 -17.47 -20.46
CA LYS A 148 0.94 -16.20 -20.16
C LYS A 148 1.17 -15.19 -21.29
N ASN A 149 0.17 -14.36 -21.52
CA ASN A 149 0.33 -13.19 -22.37
C ASN A 149 1.39 -12.25 -21.79
N PRO A 150 2.18 -11.56 -22.63
CA PRO A 150 3.09 -10.54 -22.16
C PRO A 150 2.35 -9.47 -21.36
N ILE A 151 2.99 -8.96 -20.31
CA ILE A 151 2.41 -7.90 -19.48
C ILE A 151 2.19 -6.63 -20.31
N GLN A 152 1.08 -5.94 -20.08
CA GLN A 152 0.72 -4.73 -20.83
C GLN A 152 1.05 -3.44 -20.06
N GLY A 153 1.23 -3.54 -18.75
CA GLY A 153 1.49 -2.39 -17.88
C GLY A 153 1.70 -2.79 -16.42
N VAL A 154 1.74 -1.78 -15.56
CA VAL A 154 1.86 -1.92 -14.11
C VAL A 154 0.86 -1.01 -13.40
N VAL A 155 0.21 -1.53 -12.37
CA VAL A 155 -0.62 -0.77 -11.43
C VAL A 155 0.01 -0.77 -10.02
N PHE A 156 0.14 0.42 -9.44
CA PHE A 156 0.61 0.67 -8.08
C PHE A 156 -0.59 0.94 -7.17
N ALA A 157 -0.98 -0.02 -6.34
CA ALA A 157 -2.27 -0.01 -5.63
C ALA A 157 -2.26 0.75 -4.28
N ASP A 158 -1.09 1.20 -3.81
CA ASP A 158 -0.87 1.72 -2.47
C ASP A 158 -0.17 3.08 -2.43
N CYS A 159 -0.44 3.94 -3.41
CA CYS A 159 0.05 5.32 -3.42
C CYS A 159 -0.63 6.14 -2.30
N ARG A 160 0.17 6.76 -1.43
CA ARG A 160 -0.29 7.55 -0.28
C ARG A 160 0.37 8.91 -0.14
N PHE A 161 1.55 9.09 -0.73
CA PHE A 161 2.34 10.29 -0.58
C PHE A 161 2.43 11.06 -1.89
N LYS A 162 2.52 12.38 -1.81
CA LYS A 162 2.56 13.27 -2.99
C LYS A 162 3.77 12.97 -3.86
N ASN A 163 4.93 12.72 -3.25
CA ASN A 163 6.15 12.38 -3.97
C ASN A 163 6.03 11.07 -4.78
N GLU A 164 5.21 10.11 -4.32
CA GLU A 164 4.98 8.87 -5.06
C GLU A 164 4.13 9.13 -6.31
N LEU A 165 3.06 9.91 -6.16
CA LEU A 165 2.20 10.31 -7.27
C LEU A 165 2.99 11.10 -8.32
N ASP A 166 3.80 12.05 -7.86
CA ASP A 166 4.63 12.89 -8.74
C ASP A 166 5.60 12.05 -9.55
N LEU A 167 6.33 11.13 -8.91
CA LEU A 167 7.27 10.26 -9.62
C LEU A 167 6.57 9.32 -10.61
N ILE A 168 5.39 8.80 -10.29
CA ILE A 168 4.60 8.02 -11.25
C ILE A 168 4.23 8.90 -12.45
N LYS A 169 3.77 10.13 -12.21
CA LYS A 169 3.37 11.07 -13.26
C LYS A 169 4.53 11.49 -14.16
N GLU A 170 5.68 11.80 -13.56
CA GLU A 170 6.93 12.13 -14.26
C GLU A 170 7.42 10.98 -15.15
N ASN A 171 7.06 9.73 -14.81
CA ASN A 171 7.35 8.54 -15.61
C ASN A 171 6.26 8.23 -16.65
N GLY A 172 5.38 9.19 -16.96
CA GLY A 172 4.30 9.04 -17.93
C GLY A 172 3.12 8.21 -17.42
N GLY A 173 3.02 8.02 -16.10
CA GLY A 173 1.92 7.28 -15.49
C GLY A 173 0.63 8.09 -15.38
N ILE A 174 -0.46 7.36 -15.18
CA ILE A 174 -1.81 7.87 -15.00
C ILE A 174 -2.19 7.72 -13.52
N LEU A 175 -2.73 8.78 -12.93
CA LEU A 175 -3.10 8.81 -11.52
C LEU A 175 -4.61 8.75 -11.35
N ILE A 176 -5.07 7.76 -10.57
CA ILE A 176 -6.48 7.51 -10.30
C ILE A 176 -6.73 7.61 -8.79
N ARG A 177 -7.68 8.47 -8.40
CA ARG A 177 -8.20 8.52 -7.02
C ARG A 177 -9.50 7.73 -6.92
N ILE A 178 -9.66 6.96 -5.84
CA ILE A 178 -10.92 6.28 -5.51
C ILE A 178 -11.47 6.86 -4.22
N LYS A 179 -12.73 7.29 -4.28
CA LYS A 179 -13.45 7.93 -3.17
C LYS A 179 -14.71 7.13 -2.84
N ARG A 180 -15.06 7.09 -1.56
CA ARG A 180 -16.29 6.48 -1.03
C ARG A 180 -16.69 7.23 0.24
N HIS A 181 -17.98 7.52 0.40
CA HIS A 181 -18.49 8.19 1.60
C HIS A 181 -18.24 7.26 2.80
N GLU A 182 -17.80 7.81 3.93
CA GLU A 182 -17.53 7.08 5.20
C GLU A 182 -16.32 6.12 5.20
N ALA A 183 -15.49 6.11 4.15
CA ALA A 183 -14.30 5.27 4.12
C ALA A 183 -13.08 5.95 4.77
N GLY A 184 -12.40 5.24 5.66
CA GLY A 184 -11.18 5.69 6.35
C GLY A 184 -10.87 4.84 7.57
N LEU A 185 -9.62 4.87 8.05
CA LEU A 185 -9.26 4.26 9.33
C LEU A 185 -9.59 5.23 10.47
N SER A 186 -10.32 4.75 11.48
CA SER A 186 -10.53 5.44 12.77
C SER A 186 -9.39 5.15 13.76
N GLY A 187 -9.22 6.01 14.77
CA GLY A 187 -8.24 5.83 15.85
C GLY A 187 -6.77 6.09 15.46
N GLU A 188 -5.83 5.56 16.25
CA GLU A 188 -4.36 5.76 16.08
C GLU A 188 -3.87 5.40 14.67
N ALA A 189 -4.48 4.40 14.03
CA ALA A 189 -4.11 3.98 12.68
C ALA A 189 -4.38 5.07 11.61
N GLY A 190 -5.34 5.96 11.86
CA GLY A 190 -5.68 7.10 11.00
C GLY A 190 -4.82 8.34 11.23
N MET A 191 -3.95 8.34 12.24
CA MET A 191 -3.07 9.47 12.60
C MET A 191 -1.65 9.33 12.04
N HIS A 192 -1.33 8.20 11.40
CA HIS A 192 0.00 7.97 10.81
C HIS A 192 0.31 8.98 9.69
N PRO A 193 1.57 9.43 9.50
CA PRO A 193 1.93 10.43 8.50
C PRO A 193 1.39 10.13 7.08
N SER A 194 1.42 8.86 6.68
CA SER A 194 0.89 8.40 5.38
C SER A 194 -0.60 8.66 5.19
N GLU A 195 -1.41 8.55 6.24
CA GLU A 195 -2.87 8.79 6.16
C GLU A 195 -3.16 10.29 6.15
N LYS A 196 -2.39 11.07 6.91
CA LYS A 196 -2.54 12.53 6.98
C LYS A 196 -2.17 13.17 5.64
N GLU A 197 -1.05 12.76 5.04
CA GLU A 197 -0.62 13.29 3.76
C GLU A 197 -1.62 12.93 2.65
N GLN A 198 -2.02 11.66 2.54
CA GLN A 198 -2.97 11.21 1.52
C GLN A 198 -4.28 12.03 1.53
N ARG A 199 -4.81 12.36 2.71
CA ARG A 199 -6.00 13.20 2.85
C ARG A 199 -5.78 14.63 2.39
N GLY A 200 -4.56 15.15 2.55
CA GLY A 200 -4.17 16.50 2.15
C GLY A 200 -3.92 16.66 0.64
N ILE A 201 -3.80 15.57 -0.12
CA ILE A 201 -3.59 15.63 -1.57
C ILE A 201 -4.90 16.07 -2.25
N PRO A 202 -4.90 17.17 -3.03
CA PRO A 202 -6.10 17.66 -3.70
C PRO A 202 -6.50 16.76 -4.87
N ASP A 203 -7.79 16.78 -5.20
CA ASP A 203 -8.36 16.03 -6.34
C ASP A 203 -7.70 16.44 -7.68
N SER A 204 -7.21 17.67 -7.80
CA SER A 204 -6.48 18.17 -8.98
C SER A 204 -5.10 17.52 -9.21
N ALA A 205 -4.59 16.73 -8.25
CA ALA A 205 -3.37 15.96 -8.43
C ALA A 205 -3.59 14.66 -9.23
N PHE A 206 -4.84 14.30 -9.54
CA PHE A 206 -5.21 13.05 -10.20
C PHE A 206 -5.76 13.32 -11.59
N ASP A 207 -5.46 12.43 -12.53
CA ASP A 207 -6.02 12.47 -13.88
C ASP A 207 -7.50 12.08 -13.88
N TYR A 208 -7.84 11.12 -13.00
CA TYR A 208 -9.18 10.57 -12.91
C TYR A 208 -9.59 10.32 -11.46
N ILE A 209 -10.89 10.46 -11.22
CA ILE A 209 -11.52 10.22 -9.93
C ILE A 209 -12.67 9.23 -10.15
N ILE A 210 -12.63 8.12 -9.42
CA ILE A 210 -13.69 7.13 -9.37
C ILE A 210 -14.44 7.30 -8.05
N GLU A 211 -15.72 7.64 -8.18
CA GLU A 211 -16.65 7.80 -7.07
C GLU A 211 -17.36 6.45 -6.80
N ASN A 212 -16.86 5.69 -5.84
CA ASN A 212 -17.31 4.34 -5.52
C ASN A 212 -18.49 4.35 -4.53
N TYR A 213 -19.67 4.72 -5.03
CA TYR A 213 -20.94 4.70 -4.28
C TYR A 213 -21.87 3.54 -4.67
N GLY A 214 -21.55 2.84 -5.75
CA GLY A 214 -22.39 1.80 -6.33
C GLY A 214 -22.04 0.39 -5.89
N THR A 215 -22.49 -0.56 -6.71
CA THR A 215 -22.17 -1.97 -6.62
C THR A 215 -20.76 -2.26 -7.14
N LEU A 216 -20.28 -3.48 -6.92
CA LEU A 216 -19.03 -3.95 -7.54
C LEU A 216 -19.06 -3.80 -9.07
N LYS A 217 -20.21 -4.09 -9.70
CA LYS A 217 -20.37 -3.98 -11.15
C LYS A 217 -20.23 -2.54 -11.65
N ASP A 218 -20.74 -1.57 -10.89
CA ASP A 218 -20.61 -0.15 -11.24
C ASP A 218 -19.14 0.31 -11.17
N LEU A 219 -18.41 -0.20 -10.17
CA LEU A 219 -16.98 0.05 -10.02
C LEU A 219 -16.20 -0.58 -11.18
N GLU A 220 -16.53 -1.81 -11.57
CA GLU A 220 -15.92 -2.48 -12.73
C GLU A 220 -16.18 -1.72 -14.03
N SER A 221 -17.42 -1.32 -14.29
CA SER A 221 -17.77 -0.49 -15.46
C SER A 221 -16.99 0.83 -15.49
N SER A 222 -16.83 1.49 -14.34
CA SER A 222 -16.04 2.72 -14.24
C SER A 222 -14.57 2.50 -14.61
N VAL A 223 -14.00 1.33 -14.30
CA VAL A 223 -12.61 0.98 -14.68
C VAL A 223 -12.50 0.68 -16.17
N LEU A 224 -13.47 -0.02 -16.76
CA LEU A 224 -13.51 -0.29 -18.20
C LEU A 224 -13.61 1.01 -19.01
N ASP A 225 -14.60 1.85 -18.70
CA ASP A 225 -14.83 3.14 -19.35
C ASP A 225 -13.64 4.09 -19.23
N LEU A 226 -12.84 3.91 -18.18
CA LEU A 226 -11.64 4.68 -17.94
C LEU A 226 -10.47 4.18 -18.78
N TYR A 227 -10.26 2.87 -18.82
CA TYR A 227 -9.17 2.26 -19.58
C TYR A 227 -9.32 2.52 -21.09
N ASP A 228 -10.55 2.60 -21.60
CA ASP A 228 -10.79 2.94 -23.02
C ASP A 228 -10.37 4.38 -23.40
N ARG A 229 -10.00 5.22 -22.43
CA ARG A 229 -9.60 6.62 -22.66
C ARG A 229 -8.09 6.81 -22.84
N PHE A 230 -7.29 5.77 -22.66
CA PHE A 230 -5.82 5.83 -22.78
C PHE A 230 -5.21 4.53 -23.29
#